data_AF-A0AA88XL32-F1
#
_entry.id   AF-A0AA88XL32-F1
#
_cell.length_a   1.000
_cell.length_b   1.000
_cell.length_c   1.000
_cell.angle_alpha   90.00
_cell.angle_beta   90.00
_cell.angle_gamma   90.00
#
_symmetry.space_group_name_H-M   'P 1'
#
loop_
_entity.id
_entity.type
_entity.pdbx_description
1 polymer ?
#
loop_
_entity_poly.entity_id
_entity_poly.type
_entity_poly.pdbx_seq_one_letter_code
_entity_poly.pdbx_strand_id
1 'polypeptide(L)'
;MALTVSPKTLDKICIVYIQILIHALLLGSFLIVFPWMRNEGGYSILTYTVCNVYAAFLYVNIMCNMYKVVTVDTSTSLQILPAVPPPGWNYCSICEANYPPRAYHCYICRKCILKRDHHCNVAGKCVGHFNYRYYLCLIAYSSLACHLVGITSCHYVWSILGEVSMWSVASYLFPLFMFAFGALDIYTTCMSFLSFMSWMFYIFTTGMLVWHSKHVLYNMTTYERRHDIYKYDLGSPENVRRVFGRNWKIAWISPFISSPLYEDGFKFDLEVPKSR
;
A
#
# COMPACT_ATOMS: atom_id res chain seq x y z
N MET A 1 -30.78 -5.42 15.13
CA MET A 1 -30.22 -4.05 15.06
C MET A 1 -28.75 -4.18 14.65
N ALA A 2 -28.44 -4.06 13.36
CA ALA A 2 -27.05 -4.12 12.90
C ALA A 2 -26.33 -2.87 13.39
N LEU A 3 -25.29 -3.01 14.20
CA LEU A 3 -24.44 -1.90 14.62
C LEU A 3 -23.79 -1.31 13.36
N THR A 4 -24.28 -0.17 12.89
CA THR A 4 -23.68 0.54 11.75
C THR A 4 -22.42 1.26 12.23
N VAL A 5 -21.27 0.61 12.06
CA VAL A 5 -19.96 1.20 12.35
C VAL A 5 -19.75 2.40 11.42
N SER A 6 -19.45 3.58 11.98
CA SER A 6 -19.19 4.76 11.16
C SER A 6 -17.96 4.55 10.26
N PRO A 7 -17.90 5.10 9.04
CA PRO A 7 -16.74 4.93 8.15
C PRO A 7 -15.41 5.36 8.79
N LYS A 8 -15.42 6.42 9.62
CA LYS A 8 -14.23 6.86 10.36
C LYS A 8 -13.82 5.90 11.48
N THR A 9 -14.80 5.23 12.11
CA THR A 9 -14.51 4.18 13.09
C THR A 9 -13.88 2.98 12.39
N LEU A 10 -14.39 2.60 11.22
CA LEU A 10 -13.81 1.53 10.40
C LEU A 10 -12.36 1.86 10.01
N ASP A 11 -12.08 3.09 9.58
CA ASP A 11 -10.70 3.53 9.27
C ASP A 11 -9.76 3.31 10.46
N LYS A 12 -10.17 3.72 11.68
CA LYS A 12 -9.36 3.53 12.90
C LYS A 12 -9.10 2.05 13.19
N ILE A 13 -10.12 1.21 13.06
CA ILE A 13 -9.99 -0.24 13.27
C ILE A 13 -9.00 -0.83 12.24
N CYS A 14 -9.15 -0.48 10.95
CA CYS A 14 -8.27 -0.94 9.90
C CYS A 14 -6.81 -0.48 10.11
N ILE A 15 -6.59 0.78 10.49
CA ILE A 15 -5.26 1.32 10.78
C ILE A 15 -4.62 0.53 11.92
N VAL A 16 -5.31 0.41 13.07
CA VAL A 16 -4.76 -0.29 14.25
C VAL A 16 -4.46 -1.75 13.92
N TYR A 17 -5.39 -2.44 13.26
CA TYR A 17 -5.22 -3.83 12.85
C TYR A 17 -4.00 -4.02 11.93
N ILE A 18 -3.88 -3.21 10.87
CA ILE A 18 -2.77 -3.31 9.93
C ILE A 18 -1.45 -2.94 10.59
N GLN A 19 -1.43 -1.93 11.48
CA GLN A 19 -0.21 -1.59 12.22
C GLN A 19 0.22 -2.76 13.12
N ILE A 20 -0.69 -3.36 13.90
CA ILE A 20 -0.37 -4.53 14.72
C ILE A 20 0.20 -5.65 13.86
N LEU A 21 -0.42 -5.95 12.71
CA LEU A 21 0.06 -7.01 11.82
C LEU A 21 1.45 -6.73 11.23
N ILE A 22 1.70 -5.51 10.74
CA ILE A 22 3.01 -5.14 10.19
C ILE A 22 4.10 -5.35 11.24
N HIS A 23 3.86 -4.88 12.48
CA HIS A 23 4.81 -5.03 13.56
C HIS A 23 4.96 -6.49 13.98
N ALA A 24 3.87 -7.24 14.12
CA ALA A 24 3.92 -8.66 14.48
C ALA A 24 4.70 -9.50 13.48
N LEU A 25 4.46 -9.29 12.17
CA LEU A 25 5.17 -9.99 11.10
C LEU A 25 6.67 -9.65 11.10
N LEU A 26 7.03 -8.37 11.08
CA LEU A 26 8.42 -7.95 10.93
C LEU A 26 9.23 -8.13 12.22
N LEU A 27 8.68 -7.77 13.40
CA LEU A 27 9.35 -8.01 14.67
C LEU A 27 9.44 -9.50 14.99
N GLY A 28 8.41 -10.30 14.67
CA GLY A 28 8.48 -11.75 14.76
C GLY A 28 9.62 -12.33 13.94
N SER A 29 9.84 -11.81 12.72
CA SER A 29 11.01 -12.19 11.93
C SER A 29 12.33 -11.80 12.59
N PHE A 30 12.49 -10.57 13.08
CA PHE A 30 13.73 -10.13 13.72
C PHE A 30 14.05 -10.85 15.04
N LEU A 31 13.03 -11.16 15.83
CA LEU A 31 13.20 -11.72 17.18
C LEU A 31 13.26 -13.25 17.18
N ILE A 32 12.65 -13.91 16.19
CA ILE A 32 12.49 -15.37 16.18
C ILE A 32 13.11 -15.97 14.92
N VAL A 33 12.59 -15.63 13.74
CA VAL A 33 12.94 -16.32 12.49
C VAL A 33 14.40 -16.07 12.09
N PHE A 34 14.88 -14.82 12.13
CA PHE A 34 16.23 -14.49 11.72
C PHE A 34 17.30 -15.03 12.68
N PRO A 35 17.14 -14.95 14.02
CA PRO A 35 18.02 -15.65 14.95
C PRO A 35 18.04 -17.17 14.70
N TRP A 36 16.88 -17.79 14.48
CA TRP A 36 16.81 -19.20 14.12
C TRP A 36 17.55 -19.50 12.81
N MET A 37 17.37 -18.69 11.76
CA MET A 37 18.09 -18.85 10.48
C MET A 37 19.61 -18.88 10.69
N ARG A 38 20.11 -18.05 11.60
CA ARG A 38 21.54 -17.96 11.94
C ARG A 38 22.04 -19.17 12.73
N ASN A 39 21.27 -19.65 13.71
CA ASN A 39 21.75 -20.62 14.68
C ASN A 39 21.45 -22.07 14.26
N GLU A 40 20.30 -22.30 13.63
CA GLU A 40 19.74 -23.64 13.40
C GLU A 40 19.30 -23.85 11.94
N GLY A 41 18.88 -22.79 11.25
CA GLY A 41 18.32 -22.88 9.89
C GLY A 41 19.35 -23.11 8.77
N GLY A 42 20.62 -23.31 9.10
CA GLY A 42 21.69 -23.63 8.14
C GLY A 42 22.08 -22.50 7.18
N TYR A 43 21.66 -21.26 7.44
CA TYR A 43 21.97 -20.13 6.57
C TYR A 43 23.39 -19.59 6.81
N SER A 44 24.07 -19.20 5.72
CA SER A 44 25.36 -18.52 5.81
C SER A 44 25.23 -17.17 6.54
N ILE A 45 26.34 -16.69 7.13
CA ILE A 45 26.41 -15.33 7.71
C ILE A 45 25.98 -14.26 6.71
N LEU A 46 26.36 -14.42 5.44
CA LEU A 46 26.04 -13.47 4.39
C LEU A 46 24.54 -13.42 4.14
N THR A 47 23.90 -14.58 3.98
CA THR A 47 22.45 -14.67 3.75
C THR A 47 21.66 -14.08 4.93
N TYR A 48 22.02 -14.45 6.16
CA TYR A 48 21.43 -13.87 7.36
C TYR A 48 21.56 -12.34 7.38
N THR A 49 22.76 -11.82 7.14
CA THR A 49 23.02 -10.37 7.18
C THR A 49 22.24 -9.63 6.10
N VAL A 50 22.21 -10.16 4.87
CA VAL A 50 21.45 -9.58 3.76
C VAL A 50 19.95 -9.55 4.08
N CYS A 51 19.38 -10.65 4.57
CA CYS A 51 17.96 -10.72 4.93
C CYS A 51 17.60 -9.70 6.04
N ASN A 52 18.44 -9.56 7.06
CA ASN A 52 18.22 -8.60 8.15
C ASN A 52 18.27 -7.14 7.66
N VAL A 53 19.33 -6.79 6.92
CA VAL A 53 19.49 -5.43 6.38
C VAL A 53 18.36 -5.09 5.42
N TYR A 54 18.00 -6.03 4.55
CA TYR A 54 16.91 -5.83 3.61
C TYR A 54 15.55 -5.71 4.31
N ALA A 55 15.25 -6.57 5.29
CA ALA A 55 14.03 -6.47 6.10
C ALA A 55 13.95 -5.13 6.84
N ALA A 56 15.07 -4.63 7.38
CA ALA A 56 15.11 -3.35 8.09
C ALA A 56 14.83 -2.19 7.13
N PHE A 57 15.45 -2.21 5.95
CA PHE A 57 15.19 -1.25 4.88
C PHE A 57 13.71 -1.25 4.45
N LEU A 58 13.11 -2.43 4.28
CA LEU A 58 11.70 -2.58 3.92
C LEU A 58 10.78 -2.03 5.02
N TYR A 59 11.05 -2.38 6.28
CA TYR A 59 10.26 -1.90 7.43
C TYR A 59 10.27 -0.37 7.53
N VAL A 60 11.46 0.24 7.46
CA VAL A 60 11.60 1.70 7.47
C VAL A 60 10.83 2.32 6.31
N ASN A 61 10.94 1.78 5.10
CA ASN A 61 10.22 2.32 3.95
C ASN A 61 8.70 2.15 4.05
N ILE A 62 8.19 1.03 4.59
CA ILE A 62 6.76 0.84 4.85
C ILE A 62 6.27 1.93 5.80
N MET A 63 6.94 2.11 6.94
CA MET A 63 6.53 3.07 7.97
C MET A 63 6.62 4.52 7.48
N CYS A 64 7.71 4.88 6.79
CA CYS A 64 7.90 6.24 6.29
C CYS A 64 6.96 6.58 5.12
N ASN A 65 6.68 5.64 4.22
CA ASN A 65 5.71 5.86 3.14
C ASN A 65 4.29 5.95 3.71
N MET A 66 3.93 5.10 4.67
CA MET A 66 2.66 5.21 5.40
C MET A 66 2.51 6.59 6.05
N TYR A 67 3.55 7.06 6.74
CA TYR A 67 3.58 8.41 7.32
C TYR A 67 3.32 9.49 6.26
N LYS A 68 3.99 9.43 5.09
CA LYS A 68 3.77 10.40 4.01
C LYS A 68 2.38 10.32 3.39
N VAL A 69 1.82 9.12 3.19
CA VAL A 69 0.43 8.96 2.72
C VAL A 69 -0.54 9.68 3.66
N VAL A 70 -0.31 9.56 4.97
CA VAL A 70 -1.20 10.11 5.99
C VAL A 70 -1.06 11.62 6.16
N THR A 71 0.17 12.13 6.07
CA THR A 71 0.50 13.53 6.41
C THR A 71 0.47 14.49 5.21
N VAL A 72 0.73 14.00 3.99
CA VAL A 72 0.69 14.86 2.80
C VAL A 72 -0.76 15.13 2.42
N ASP A 73 -1.19 16.38 2.57
CA ASP A 73 -2.52 16.77 2.16
C ASP A 73 -2.64 16.89 0.64
N THR A 74 -3.62 16.20 0.09
CA THR A 74 -3.97 16.25 -1.33
C THR A 74 -5.35 16.88 -1.57
N SER A 75 -5.88 17.59 -0.57
CA SER A 75 -7.17 18.26 -0.66
C SER A 75 -7.10 19.66 -1.23
N THR A 76 -8.24 20.15 -1.73
CA THR A 76 -8.39 21.54 -2.16
C THR A 76 -8.50 22.52 -0.99
N SER A 77 -8.67 22.03 0.25
CA SER A 77 -9.03 22.86 1.42
C SER A 77 -7.96 23.85 1.85
N LEU A 78 -6.68 23.59 1.53
CA LEU A 78 -5.56 24.47 1.87
C LEU A 78 -5.17 25.40 0.70
N GLN A 79 -5.98 25.44 -0.36
CA GLN A 79 -5.67 26.15 -1.59
C GLN A 79 -6.69 27.26 -1.83
N ILE A 80 -6.22 28.40 -2.34
CA ILE A 80 -7.11 29.50 -2.74
C ILE A 80 -7.74 29.11 -4.08
N LEU A 81 -9.04 28.82 -4.04
CA LEU A 81 -9.80 28.45 -5.23
C LEU A 81 -10.33 29.71 -5.93
N PRO A 82 -10.31 29.76 -7.27
CA PRO A 82 -10.81 30.92 -7.99
C PRO A 82 -12.33 31.04 -7.84
N ALA A 83 -12.81 32.27 -7.60
CA ALA A 83 -14.24 32.58 -7.52
C ALA A 83 -14.96 32.29 -8.85
N VAL A 84 -14.31 32.63 -9.97
CA VAL A 84 -14.78 32.31 -11.32
C VAL A 84 -14.09 31.02 -11.79
N PRO A 85 -14.82 29.92 -12.01
CA PRO A 85 -14.21 28.66 -12.41
C PRO A 85 -13.63 28.75 -13.83
N PRO A 86 -12.36 28.35 -14.03
CA PRO A 86 -11.82 28.15 -15.37
C PRO A 86 -12.58 27.06 -16.15
N PRO A 87 -12.48 27.03 -17.50
CA PRO A 87 -13.06 25.96 -18.29
C PRO A 87 -12.67 24.56 -17.81
N GLY A 88 -13.65 23.66 -17.71
CA GLY A 88 -13.45 22.27 -17.27
C GLY A 88 -13.45 22.06 -15.75
N TRP A 89 -13.51 23.12 -14.95
CA TRP A 89 -13.75 23.02 -13.52
C TRP A 89 -15.22 22.72 -13.24
N ASN A 90 -15.48 22.08 -12.09
CA ASN A 90 -16.83 21.72 -11.66
C ASN A 90 -17.10 22.31 -10.27
N TYR A 91 -18.37 22.35 -9.88
CA TYR A 91 -18.78 22.84 -8.56
C TYR A 91 -19.15 21.68 -7.63
N CYS A 92 -18.64 21.71 -6.40
CA CYS A 92 -19.04 20.77 -5.36
C CYS A 92 -20.05 21.44 -4.43
N SER A 93 -21.29 20.97 -4.45
CA SER A 93 -22.36 21.49 -3.58
C SER A 93 -22.13 21.23 -2.09
N ILE A 94 -21.35 20.22 -1.73
CA ILE A 94 -21.08 19.85 -0.32
C ILE A 94 -19.99 20.73 0.28
N CYS A 95 -18.96 21.05 -0.50
CA CYS A 95 -17.89 21.95 -0.09
C CYS A 95 -18.18 23.41 -0.42
N GLU A 96 -19.27 23.66 -1.16
CA GLU A 96 -19.68 24.96 -1.69
C GLU A 96 -18.56 25.68 -2.45
N ALA A 97 -17.75 24.92 -3.19
CA ALA A 97 -16.54 25.41 -3.84
C ALA A 97 -16.29 24.79 -5.21
N ASN A 98 -15.66 25.56 -6.10
CA ASN A 98 -15.17 25.10 -7.39
C ASN A 98 -13.99 24.14 -7.21
N TYR A 99 -13.91 23.07 -8.00
CA TYR A 99 -12.79 22.13 -7.98
C TYR A 99 -12.26 21.84 -9.39
N PRO A 100 -10.93 21.60 -9.52
CA PRO A 100 -10.30 21.39 -10.81
C PRO A 100 -10.68 20.03 -11.45
N PRO A 101 -10.38 19.84 -12.74
CA PRO A 101 -10.48 18.53 -13.38
C PRO A 101 -9.82 17.42 -12.56
N ARG A 102 -10.38 16.21 -12.61
CA ARG A 102 -9.90 15.01 -11.89
C ARG A 102 -9.99 15.08 -10.36
N ALA A 103 -10.39 16.22 -9.78
CA ALA A 103 -10.70 16.29 -8.37
C ALA A 103 -12.13 15.83 -8.10
N TYR A 104 -12.37 15.20 -6.96
CA TYR A 104 -13.71 14.73 -6.57
C TYR A 104 -13.89 14.80 -5.05
N HIS A 105 -15.13 15.03 -4.62
CA HIS A 105 -15.49 15.03 -3.20
C HIS A 105 -15.37 13.63 -2.60
N CYS A 106 -14.72 13.52 -1.44
CA CYS A 106 -14.77 12.30 -0.63
C CYS A 106 -15.68 12.51 0.58
N TYR A 107 -16.78 11.76 0.64
CA TYR A 107 -17.74 11.82 1.75
C TYR A 107 -17.16 11.42 3.12
N ILE A 108 -16.14 10.56 3.14
CA ILE A 108 -15.48 10.13 4.39
C ILE A 108 -14.53 11.22 4.90
N CYS A 109 -13.70 11.76 4.01
CA CYS A 109 -12.78 12.86 4.33
C CYS A 109 -13.49 14.23 4.46
N ARG A 110 -14.70 14.37 3.91
CA ARG A 110 -15.52 15.60 3.81
C ARG A 110 -14.79 16.76 3.14
N LYS A 111 -14.08 16.47 2.05
CA LYS A 111 -13.34 17.47 1.26
C LYS A 111 -13.14 17.00 -0.18
N CYS A 112 -12.97 17.95 -1.09
CA CYS A 112 -12.51 17.65 -2.45
C CYS A 112 -11.03 17.30 -2.45
N ILE A 113 -10.68 16.25 -3.20
CA ILE A 113 -9.34 15.70 -3.29
C ILE A 113 -8.83 15.88 -4.72
N LEU A 114 -7.65 16.47 -4.88
CA LEU A 114 -6.97 16.65 -6.17
C LEU A 114 -6.57 15.31 -6.77
N LYS A 115 -6.82 15.10 -8.07
CA LYS A 115 -6.60 13.83 -8.79
C LYS A 115 -7.02 12.62 -7.94
N ARG A 116 -8.26 12.64 -7.44
CA ARG A 116 -8.73 11.67 -6.43
C ARG A 116 -8.74 10.27 -7.02
N ASP A 117 -7.97 9.36 -6.42
CA ASP A 117 -8.02 7.95 -6.79
C ASP A 117 -9.03 7.20 -5.92
N HIS A 118 -8.77 7.08 -4.62
CA HIS A 118 -9.69 6.42 -3.69
C HIS A 118 -9.52 6.91 -2.24
N HIS A 119 -10.45 6.51 -1.35
CA HIS A 119 -10.24 6.60 0.09
C HIS A 119 -9.65 5.29 0.57
N CYS A 120 -8.45 5.32 1.13
CA CYS A 120 -7.78 4.12 1.61
C CYS A 120 -8.10 3.94 3.09
N ASN A 121 -8.92 2.94 3.44
CA ASN A 121 -9.28 2.65 4.82
C ASN A 121 -8.06 2.22 5.66
N VAL A 122 -7.07 1.58 5.04
CA VAL A 122 -5.81 1.19 5.70
C VAL A 122 -5.01 2.41 6.16
N ALA A 123 -5.04 3.51 5.39
CA ALA A 123 -4.38 4.76 5.75
C ALA A 123 -5.31 5.76 6.48
N GLY A 124 -6.62 5.51 6.48
CA GLY A 124 -7.65 6.47 6.92
C GLY A 124 -7.60 7.80 6.18
N LYS A 125 -7.10 7.80 4.93
CA LYS A 125 -6.86 9.00 4.12
C LYS A 125 -7.14 8.74 2.66
N CYS A 126 -7.50 9.80 1.94
CA CYS A 126 -7.57 9.75 0.49
C CYS A 126 -6.19 9.71 -0.15
N VAL A 127 -6.09 8.87 -1.18
CA VAL A 127 -4.98 8.83 -2.12
C VAL A 127 -5.34 9.71 -3.31
N GLY A 128 -4.46 10.64 -3.64
CA GLY A 128 -4.63 11.62 -4.71
C GLY A 128 -3.30 12.19 -5.18
N HIS A 129 -3.34 13.33 -5.87
CA HIS A 129 -2.22 13.91 -6.61
C HIS A 129 -0.88 13.92 -5.86
N PHE A 130 -0.85 14.50 -4.66
CA PHE A 130 0.42 14.74 -3.96
C PHE A 130 0.96 13.55 -3.17
N ASN A 131 0.11 12.57 -2.86
CA ASN A 131 0.51 11.41 -2.05
C ASN A 131 0.50 10.07 -2.78
N TYR A 132 0.11 10.04 -4.06
CA TYR A 132 -0.03 8.79 -4.82
C TYR A 132 1.27 8.00 -4.90
N ARG A 133 2.42 8.66 -5.12
CA ARG A 133 3.73 8.00 -5.15
C ARG A 133 4.04 7.22 -3.87
N TYR A 134 3.70 7.79 -2.71
CA TYR A 134 3.99 7.17 -1.42
C TYR A 134 3.10 5.96 -1.20
N TYR A 135 1.85 6.02 -1.66
CA TYR A 135 0.96 4.87 -1.65
C TYR A 135 1.49 3.73 -2.54
N LEU A 136 2.00 4.03 -3.73
CA LEU A 136 2.62 3.03 -4.62
C LEU A 136 3.87 2.40 -4.01
N CYS A 137 4.74 3.22 -3.40
CA CYS A 137 5.91 2.72 -2.68
C CYS A 137 5.48 1.87 -1.47
N LEU A 138 4.47 2.29 -0.71
CA LEU A 138 3.94 1.54 0.43
C LEU A 138 3.49 0.13 0.02
N ILE A 139 2.68 0.00 -1.04
CA ILE A 139 2.20 -1.31 -1.50
C ILE A 139 3.34 -2.16 -2.08
N ALA A 140 4.30 -1.55 -2.79
CA ALA A 140 5.46 -2.27 -3.33
C ALA A 140 6.36 -2.82 -2.22
N TYR A 141 6.72 -1.99 -1.24
CA TYR A 141 7.53 -2.42 -0.10
C TYR A 141 6.80 -3.41 0.81
N SER A 142 5.48 -3.27 0.96
CA SER A 142 4.67 -4.25 1.70
C SER A 142 4.65 -5.61 1.00
N SER A 143 4.52 -5.65 -0.33
CA SER A 143 4.61 -6.90 -1.11
C SER A 143 5.97 -7.57 -0.94
N LEU A 144 7.06 -6.82 -1.10
CA LEU A 144 8.42 -7.34 -0.92
C LEU A 144 8.68 -7.86 0.51
N ALA A 145 8.20 -7.14 1.53
CA ALA A 145 8.32 -7.56 2.92
C ALA A 145 7.51 -8.84 3.19
N CYS A 146 6.27 -8.90 2.71
CA CYS A 146 5.42 -10.08 2.86
C CYS A 146 6.02 -11.31 2.18
N HIS A 147 6.66 -11.13 1.01
CA HIS A 147 7.37 -12.21 0.32
C HIS A 147 8.59 -12.71 1.10
N LEU A 148 9.45 -11.79 1.56
CA LEU A 148 10.64 -12.11 2.36
C LEU A 148 10.25 -12.83 3.67
N VAL A 149 9.30 -12.26 4.41
CA VAL A 149 8.78 -12.83 5.64
C VAL A 149 8.10 -14.16 5.36
N GLY A 150 7.30 -14.28 4.29
CA GLY A 150 6.58 -15.51 3.95
C GLY A 150 7.50 -16.66 3.61
N ILE A 151 8.57 -16.44 2.86
CA ILE A 151 9.56 -17.49 2.57
C ILE A 151 10.29 -17.91 3.85
N THR A 152 10.83 -16.94 4.60
CA THR A 152 11.66 -17.24 5.79
C THR A 152 10.84 -17.86 6.92
N SER A 153 9.63 -17.34 7.19
CA SER A 153 8.72 -17.91 8.19
C SER A 153 8.14 -19.26 7.78
N CYS A 154 7.90 -19.50 6.48
CA CYS A 154 7.43 -20.81 6.01
C CYS A 154 8.48 -21.89 6.27
N HIS A 155 9.76 -21.58 5.95
CA HIS A 155 10.86 -22.50 6.28
C HIS A 155 10.98 -22.75 7.78
N TYR A 156 10.85 -21.71 8.60
CA TYR A 156 10.84 -21.84 10.06
C TYR A 156 9.67 -22.69 10.58
N VAL A 157 8.46 -22.47 10.07
CA VAL A 157 7.29 -23.23 10.51
C VAL A 157 7.42 -24.71 10.09
N TRP A 158 8.02 -24.99 8.93
CA TRP A 158 8.30 -26.38 8.54
C TRP A 158 9.38 -27.06 9.36
N SER A 159 10.34 -26.33 9.92
CA SER A 159 11.28 -26.94 10.88
C SER A 159 10.61 -27.32 12.20
N ILE A 160 9.50 -26.65 12.58
CA ILE A 160 8.69 -27.00 13.75
C ILE A 160 7.73 -28.16 13.46
N LEU A 161 6.99 -28.07 12.36
CA LEU A 161 5.94 -29.05 12.01
C LEU A 161 6.52 -30.37 11.47
N GLY A 162 7.79 -30.40 11.07
CA GLY A 162 8.49 -31.59 10.62
C GLY A 162 8.15 -31.97 9.17
N GLU A 163 8.02 -33.27 8.92
CA GLU A 163 7.82 -33.80 7.57
C GLU A 163 6.51 -33.36 6.90
N VAL A 164 6.51 -33.33 5.57
CA VAL A 164 5.33 -33.00 4.78
C VAL A 164 4.31 -34.14 4.88
N SER A 165 3.24 -33.88 5.61
CA SER A 165 2.12 -34.79 5.85
C SER A 165 0.81 -34.02 5.76
N MET A 166 -0.33 -34.73 5.68
CA MET A 166 -1.64 -34.08 5.73
C MET A 166 -1.82 -33.25 7.02
N TRP A 167 -1.23 -33.71 8.14
CA TRP A 167 -1.27 -33.03 9.41
C TRP A 167 -0.50 -31.70 9.40
N SER A 168 0.74 -31.71 8.91
CA SER A 168 1.57 -30.50 8.86
C SER A 168 0.99 -29.48 7.87
N VAL A 169 0.48 -29.93 6.72
CA VAL A 169 -0.25 -29.07 5.77
C VAL A 169 -1.51 -28.45 6.40
N ALA A 170 -2.33 -29.24 7.10
CA ALA A 170 -3.52 -28.71 7.78
C ALA A 170 -3.15 -27.73 8.91
N SER A 171 -2.08 -28.01 9.65
CA SER A 171 -1.53 -27.15 10.71
C SER A 171 -1.08 -25.79 10.18
N TYR A 172 -0.50 -25.75 8.98
CA TYR A 172 -0.06 -24.52 8.34
C TYR A 172 -1.20 -23.71 7.71
N LEU A 173 -2.13 -24.38 7.01
CA LEU A 173 -3.23 -23.72 6.30
C LEU A 173 -4.39 -23.30 7.22
N PHE A 174 -4.63 -24.06 8.29
CA PHE A 174 -5.74 -23.85 9.21
C PHE A 174 -5.30 -23.82 10.69
N PRO A 175 -4.28 -23.00 11.06
CA PRO A 175 -3.66 -23.06 12.39
C PRO A 175 -4.63 -22.76 13.54
N LEU A 176 -5.55 -21.80 13.36
CA LEU A 176 -6.56 -21.46 14.37
C LEU A 176 -7.59 -22.58 14.57
N PHE A 177 -7.96 -23.28 13.50
CA PHE A 177 -8.86 -24.43 13.58
C PHE A 177 -8.17 -25.56 14.34
N MET A 178 -6.93 -25.89 13.98
CA MET A 178 -6.15 -26.93 14.65
C MET A 178 -5.96 -26.62 16.14
N PHE A 179 -5.66 -25.36 16.49
CA PHE A 179 -5.60 -24.92 17.88
C PHE A 179 -6.92 -25.13 18.65
N ALA A 180 -8.06 -24.79 18.04
CA ALA A 180 -9.37 -24.91 18.68
C ALA A 180 -9.74 -26.36 19.06
N PHE A 181 -9.17 -27.36 18.38
CA PHE A 181 -9.33 -28.78 18.68
C PHE A 181 -8.18 -29.36 19.53
N GLY A 182 -7.27 -28.52 20.04
CA GLY A 182 -6.14 -28.96 20.87
C GLY A 182 -5.04 -29.68 20.08
N ALA A 183 -5.03 -29.56 18.75
CA ALA A 183 -4.05 -30.19 17.87
C ALA A 183 -2.69 -29.45 17.81
N LEU A 184 -2.68 -28.16 18.15
CA LEU A 184 -1.47 -27.33 18.15
C LEU A 184 -1.36 -26.55 19.46
N ASP A 185 -0.12 -26.31 19.89
CA ASP A 185 0.17 -25.35 20.94
C ASP A 185 0.09 -23.89 20.41
N ILE A 186 -0.06 -22.93 21.33
CA ILE A 186 -0.24 -21.52 20.98
C ILE A 186 0.93 -20.94 20.17
N TYR A 187 2.16 -21.39 20.42
CA TYR A 187 3.33 -20.87 19.75
C TYR A 187 3.35 -21.31 18.29
N THR A 188 3.20 -22.61 18.04
CA THR A 188 3.12 -23.17 16.68
C THR A 188 1.94 -22.60 15.91
N THR A 189 0.79 -22.39 16.57
CA THR A 189 -0.38 -21.72 15.99
C THR A 189 -0.06 -20.28 15.57
N CYS A 190 0.56 -19.48 16.44
CA CYS A 190 0.90 -18.09 16.14
C CYS A 190 1.88 -17.99 14.97
N MET A 191 2.94 -18.80 14.97
CA MET A 191 3.94 -18.77 13.89
C MET A 191 3.37 -19.23 12.56
N SER A 192 2.56 -20.30 12.56
CA SER A 192 1.86 -20.78 11.36
C SER A 192 0.85 -19.75 10.83
N PHE A 193 0.08 -19.12 11.72
CA PHE A 193 -0.87 -18.08 11.35
C PHE A 193 -0.19 -16.86 10.74
N LEU A 194 0.88 -16.36 11.36
CA LEU A 194 1.66 -15.23 10.85
C LEU A 194 2.30 -15.56 9.49
N SER A 195 2.85 -16.77 9.33
CA SER A 195 3.42 -17.22 8.06
C SER A 195 2.35 -17.30 6.97
N PHE A 196 1.21 -17.95 7.23
CA PHE A 196 0.10 -18.02 6.28
C PHE A 196 -0.45 -16.64 5.91
N MET A 197 -0.63 -15.75 6.89
CA MET A 197 -1.07 -14.37 6.67
C MET A 197 -0.11 -13.59 5.77
N SER A 198 1.21 -13.79 5.92
CA SER A 198 2.19 -13.11 5.07
C SER A 198 2.02 -13.45 3.58
N TRP A 199 1.69 -14.70 3.23
CA TRP A 199 1.40 -15.10 1.85
C TRP A 199 0.09 -14.50 1.34
N MET A 200 -0.95 -14.45 2.16
CA MET A 200 -2.22 -13.80 1.80
C MET A 200 -2.02 -12.31 1.53
N PHE A 201 -1.26 -11.62 2.40
CA PHE A 201 -0.92 -10.21 2.18
C PHE A 201 0.01 -10.00 0.99
N TYR A 202 0.94 -10.91 0.72
CA TYR A 202 1.78 -10.86 -0.49
C TYR A 202 0.92 -10.91 -1.75
N ILE A 203 -0.01 -11.86 -1.85
CA ILE A 203 -0.91 -11.98 -3.02
C ILE A 203 -1.76 -10.71 -3.16
N PHE A 204 -2.37 -10.25 -2.06
CA PHE A 204 -3.22 -9.06 -2.06
C PHE A 204 -2.45 -7.79 -2.47
N THR A 205 -1.32 -7.51 -1.82
CA THR A 205 -0.52 -6.30 -2.10
C THR A 205 0.12 -6.33 -3.48
N THR A 206 0.51 -7.50 -3.98
CA THR A 206 1.01 -7.66 -5.35
C THR A 206 -0.10 -7.43 -6.38
N GLY A 207 -1.30 -7.97 -6.14
CA GLY A 207 -2.46 -7.70 -7.00
C GLY A 207 -2.80 -6.22 -7.06
N MET A 208 -2.80 -5.54 -5.91
CA MET A 208 -2.97 -4.09 -5.82
C MET A 208 -1.86 -3.33 -6.56
N LEU A 209 -0.60 -3.73 -6.41
CA LEU A 209 0.52 -3.13 -7.12
C LEU A 209 0.34 -3.25 -8.64
N VAL A 210 0.05 -4.44 -9.16
CA VAL A 210 -0.18 -4.67 -10.60
C VAL A 210 -1.35 -3.81 -11.12
N TRP A 211 -2.44 -3.73 -10.35
CA TRP A 211 -3.59 -2.90 -10.70
C TRP A 211 -3.22 -1.42 -10.82
N HIS A 212 -2.56 -0.87 -9.79
CA HIS A 212 -2.15 0.53 -9.79
C HIS A 212 -1.01 0.82 -10.77
N SER A 213 -0.12 -0.13 -11.05
CA SER A 213 0.90 0.01 -12.10
C SER A 213 0.25 0.25 -13.45
N LYS A 214 -0.84 -0.43 -13.80
CA LYS A 214 -1.60 -0.13 -15.03
C LYS A 214 -2.13 1.30 -15.02
N HIS A 215 -2.70 1.75 -13.90
CA HIS A 215 -3.20 3.13 -13.78
C HIS A 215 -2.10 4.17 -13.96
N VAL A 216 -0.91 3.92 -13.42
CA VAL A 216 0.28 4.77 -13.64
C VAL A 216 0.68 4.74 -15.12
N LEU A 217 0.73 3.57 -15.75
CA LEU A 217 1.18 3.44 -17.15
C LEU A 217 0.27 4.15 -18.15
N TYR A 218 -1.02 4.31 -17.85
CA TYR A 218 -1.99 5.04 -18.67
C TYR A 218 -2.39 6.42 -18.10
N ASN A 219 -1.71 6.89 -17.04
CA ASN A 219 -2.02 8.13 -16.31
C ASN A 219 -3.51 8.30 -15.94
N MET A 220 -4.14 7.23 -15.46
CA MET A 220 -5.54 7.21 -15.06
C MET A 220 -5.69 7.11 -13.53
N THR A 221 -6.78 7.66 -13.02
CA THR A 221 -7.35 7.34 -11.71
C THR A 221 -8.30 6.16 -11.82
N THR A 222 -8.66 5.57 -10.69
CA THR A 222 -9.66 4.49 -10.61
C THR A 222 -11.03 4.92 -11.16
N TYR A 223 -11.41 6.19 -10.94
CA TYR A 223 -12.64 6.74 -11.52
C TYR A 223 -12.55 6.81 -13.05
N GLU A 224 -11.47 7.37 -13.59
CA GLU A 224 -11.29 7.56 -15.02
C GLU A 224 -11.29 6.24 -15.78
N ARG A 225 -10.61 5.22 -15.24
CA ARG A 225 -10.62 3.88 -15.83
C ARG A 225 -12.02 3.26 -15.86
N ARG A 226 -12.83 3.45 -14.81
CA ARG A 226 -14.20 2.92 -14.77
C ARG A 226 -15.11 3.56 -15.81
N HIS A 227 -14.78 4.76 -16.27
CA HIS A 227 -15.55 5.53 -17.24
C HIS A 227 -14.83 5.67 -18.59
N ASP A 228 -13.82 4.83 -18.85
CA ASP A 228 -13.08 4.78 -20.11
C ASP A 228 -12.50 6.14 -20.57
N ILE A 229 -11.94 6.91 -19.62
CA ILE A 229 -11.32 8.21 -19.89
C ILE A 229 -9.81 8.07 -20.07
N TYR A 230 -9.33 8.15 -21.31
CA TYR A 230 -7.90 7.96 -21.67
C TYR A 230 -7.13 9.23 -22.05
N LYS A 231 -7.77 10.39 -22.08
CA LYS A 231 -7.22 11.67 -22.60
C LYS A 231 -5.98 12.24 -21.87
N TYR A 232 -5.56 11.64 -20.76
CA TYR A 232 -4.41 12.07 -19.96
C TYR A 232 -3.18 11.17 -20.20
N ASP A 233 -3.27 10.16 -21.06
CA ASP A 233 -2.15 9.29 -21.40
C ASP A 233 -1.12 10.04 -22.27
N LEU A 234 0.08 10.26 -21.74
CA LEU A 234 1.20 10.93 -22.42
C LEU A 234 2.29 9.93 -22.87
N GLY A 235 2.01 8.63 -22.78
CA GLY A 235 2.96 7.55 -22.96
C GLY A 235 3.63 7.10 -21.65
N SER A 236 3.85 5.79 -21.51
CA SER A 236 4.27 5.15 -20.26
C SER A 236 5.45 5.80 -19.53
N PRO A 237 6.57 6.18 -20.19
CA PRO A 237 7.68 6.82 -19.48
C PRO A 237 7.30 8.18 -18.89
N GLU A 238 6.50 8.96 -19.61
CA GLU A 238 6.07 10.28 -19.15
C GLU A 238 5.02 10.15 -18.04
N ASN A 239 4.10 9.21 -18.18
CA ASN A 239 3.09 8.95 -17.14
C ASN A 239 3.72 8.53 -15.80
N VAL A 240 4.78 7.73 -15.82
CA VAL A 240 5.57 7.42 -14.62
C VAL A 240 6.19 8.68 -14.02
N ARG A 241 6.75 9.58 -14.83
CA ARG A 241 7.29 10.88 -14.36
C ARG A 241 6.21 11.77 -13.75
N ARG A 242 4.98 11.75 -14.27
CA ARG A 242 3.84 12.50 -13.71
C ARG A 242 3.45 12.04 -12.30
N VAL A 243 3.69 10.78 -11.96
CA VAL A 243 3.36 10.23 -10.64
C VAL A 243 4.53 10.33 -9.67
N PHE A 244 5.74 9.96 -10.10
CA PHE A 244 6.90 9.89 -9.22
C PHE A 244 7.73 11.18 -9.18
N GLY A 245 7.49 12.11 -10.09
CA GLY A 245 8.16 13.41 -10.17
C GLY A 245 9.50 13.37 -10.91
N ARG A 246 10.18 14.51 -10.92
CA ARG A 246 11.42 14.75 -11.69
C ARG A 246 12.57 13.80 -11.32
N ASN A 247 12.67 13.41 -10.05
CA ASN A 247 13.71 12.53 -9.52
C ASN A 247 13.23 11.09 -9.33
N TRP A 248 12.29 10.63 -10.15
CA TRP A 248 11.61 9.34 -9.98
C TRP A 248 12.54 8.13 -9.85
N LYS A 249 13.72 8.14 -10.50
CA LYS A 249 14.68 7.03 -10.45
C LYS A 249 15.21 6.75 -9.04
N ILE A 250 15.42 7.80 -8.25
CA ILE A 250 15.95 7.71 -6.89
C ILE A 250 14.86 7.85 -5.81
N ALA A 251 13.68 8.35 -6.19
CA ALA A 251 12.57 8.58 -5.27
C ALA A 251 12.05 7.30 -4.59
N TRP A 252 12.33 6.12 -5.17
CA TRP A 252 11.98 4.84 -4.57
C TRP A 252 12.77 4.59 -3.28
N ILE A 253 14.06 4.94 -3.21
CA ILE A 253 14.96 4.61 -2.10
C ILE A 253 14.41 5.08 -0.74
N SER A 254 13.80 6.26 -0.71
CA SER A 254 13.20 6.82 0.49
C SER A 254 12.13 7.86 0.16
N PRO A 255 11.01 7.90 0.92
CA PRO A 255 9.96 8.91 0.73
C PRO A 255 10.40 10.33 1.10
N PHE A 256 11.55 10.49 1.75
CA PHE A 256 12.11 11.81 2.08
C PHE A 256 12.97 12.39 0.97
N ILE A 257 13.28 11.62 -0.08
CA ILE A 257 13.94 12.15 -1.26
C ILE A 257 12.97 13.07 -2.01
N SER A 258 13.38 14.33 -2.18
CA SER A 258 12.60 15.30 -2.94
C SER A 258 12.51 14.88 -4.40
N SER A 259 11.29 14.79 -4.91
CA SER A 259 11.02 14.56 -6.33
C SER A 259 9.79 15.39 -6.69
N PRO A 260 9.99 16.65 -7.08
CA PRO A 260 8.89 17.57 -7.38
C PRO A 260 8.03 17.05 -8.54
N LEU A 261 6.71 17.20 -8.42
CA LEU A 261 5.78 16.90 -9.51
C LEU A 261 5.84 17.98 -10.59
N TYR A 262 5.43 17.62 -11.80
CA TYR A 262 5.33 18.56 -12.92
C TYR A 262 4.06 19.41 -12.85
N GLU A 263 3.03 18.88 -12.22
CA GLU A 263 1.69 19.46 -12.13
C GLU A 263 1.37 19.83 -10.68
N ASP A 264 0.61 20.91 -10.51
CA ASP A 264 0.12 21.41 -9.22
C ASP A 264 -1.20 20.74 -8.78
N GLY A 265 -1.76 19.86 -9.60
CA GLY A 265 -3.01 19.18 -9.35
C GLY A 265 -4.26 19.95 -9.80
N PHE A 266 -4.11 21.18 -10.32
CA PHE A 266 -5.19 22.00 -10.86
C PHE A 266 -5.26 21.93 -12.38
N LYS A 267 -4.10 21.79 -13.03
CA LYS A 267 -3.98 21.64 -14.48
C LYS A 267 -3.22 20.34 -14.79
N PHE A 268 -3.69 19.66 -15.82
CA PHE A 268 -3.13 18.40 -16.30
C PHE A 268 -2.95 18.49 -17.80
N ASP A 269 -1.80 18.03 -18.28
CA ASP A 269 -1.54 17.97 -19.71
C ASP A 269 -2.45 16.91 -20.35
N LEU A 270 -2.95 17.23 -21.53
CA LEU A 270 -3.79 16.34 -22.34
C LEU A 270 -2.94 15.75 -23.46
N GLU A 271 -3.28 14.52 -23.88
CA GLU A 271 -2.73 13.98 -25.12
C GLU A 271 -3.12 14.92 -26.27
N VAL A 272 -2.13 15.42 -27.01
CA VAL A 272 -2.39 16.12 -28.26
C VAL A 272 -2.93 15.08 -29.23
N PRO A 273 -4.14 15.25 -29.80
CA PRO A 273 -4.64 14.31 -30.80
C PRO A 273 -3.59 14.20 -31.89
N LYS A 274 -3.04 13.00 -32.13
CA LYS A 274 -2.24 12.77 -33.33
C LYS A 274 -3.15 13.12 -34.50
N SER A 275 -2.82 14.20 -35.22
CA SER A 275 -3.50 14.55 -36.46
C SER A 275 -3.48 13.31 -37.35
N ARG A 276 -4.65 12.75 -37.61
CA ARG A 276 -4.78 11.68 -38.61
C ARG A 276 -4.44 12.23 -39.99
#